data_AF-H0FCH6-F1
#
_entry.id   AF-H0FCH6-F1
#
_cell.length_a   1.000
_cell.length_b   1.000
_cell.length_c   1.000
_cell.angle_alpha   90.00
_cell.angle_beta   90.00
_cell.angle_gamma   90.00
#
_symmetry.space_group_name_H-M   'P 1'
#
loop_
_entity.id
_entity.type
_entity.pdbx_description
1 polymer ?
#
loop_
_entity_poly.entity_id
_entity_poly.type
_entity_poly.pdbx_seq_one_letter_code
_entity_poly.pdbx_strand_id
1 'polypeptide(L)'
;MPSPQRSTAPQAAPDIQGQPIMLITETNLGSPDDFYEALIDAHRDLSNEQSQELNAALILLLANHLGDTAVLKEALRHARASVTGSDLP
;
A
#
# COMPACT_ATOMS: atom_id res chain seq x y z
N MET A 1 18.47 -10.50 43.96
CA MET A 1 17.48 -9.74 43.19
C MET A 1 17.98 -9.63 41.74
N PRO A 2 17.36 -10.30 40.76
CA PRO A 2 17.74 -10.18 39.35
C PRO A 2 17.17 -8.89 38.74
N SER A 3 18.00 -8.14 38.01
CA SER A 3 17.62 -6.94 37.26
C SER A 3 16.78 -7.30 36.01
N PRO A 4 15.72 -6.56 35.67
CA PRO A 4 14.94 -6.80 34.47
C PRO A 4 15.67 -6.26 33.21
N GLN A 5 15.66 -7.07 32.15
CA GLN A 5 16.27 -6.79 30.84
C GLN A 5 15.49 -5.69 30.09
N ARG A 6 16.17 -4.61 29.68
CA ARG A 6 15.66 -3.64 28.70
C ARG A 6 15.78 -4.27 27.30
N SER A 7 14.69 -4.87 26.81
CA SER A 7 14.57 -5.22 25.38
C SER A 7 14.46 -3.94 24.56
N THR A 8 15.50 -3.63 23.80
CA THR A 8 15.52 -2.54 22.82
C THR A 8 14.92 -3.04 21.50
N ALA A 9 13.62 -2.81 21.28
CA ALA A 9 13.05 -2.84 19.95
C ALA A 9 13.43 -1.54 19.21
N PRO A 10 13.63 -1.57 17.87
CA PRO A 10 13.91 -0.36 17.11
C PRO A 10 12.66 0.53 17.10
N GLN A 11 12.75 1.66 17.81
CA GLN A 11 11.73 2.69 17.83
C GLN A 11 11.76 3.45 16.49
N ALA A 12 10.73 3.26 15.66
CA ALA A 12 10.54 4.09 14.47
C ALA A 12 10.32 5.55 14.88
N ALA A 13 11.02 6.47 14.22
CA ALA A 13 10.97 7.90 14.51
C ALA A 13 9.60 8.50 14.12
N PRO A 14 8.99 9.36 14.95
CA PRO A 14 7.69 9.95 14.67
C PRO A 14 7.80 11.23 13.81
N ASP A 15 6.77 11.49 13.00
CA ASP A 15 6.58 12.73 12.23
C ASP A 15 5.94 13.84 13.11
N ILE A 16 5.95 15.09 12.63
CA ILE A 16 5.61 16.36 13.32
C ILE A 16 4.15 16.48 13.84
N GLN A 17 3.33 15.42 13.74
CA GLN A 17 1.96 15.33 14.28
C GLN A 17 1.67 14.04 15.07
N GLY A 18 2.66 13.14 15.25
CA GLY A 18 2.51 11.97 16.13
C GLY A 18 1.49 10.92 15.70
N GLN A 19 1.00 10.96 14.45
CA GLN A 19 0.17 9.89 13.88
C GLN A 19 1.02 9.06 12.93
N PRO A 20 1.15 7.73 13.11
CA PRO A 20 1.73 6.89 12.09
C PRO A 20 0.89 7.03 10.83
N ILE A 21 1.50 7.32 9.67
CA ILE A 21 0.76 7.23 8.41
C ILE A 21 0.46 5.75 8.22
N MET A 22 -0.77 5.37 8.56
CA MET A 22 -1.24 3.99 8.47
C MET A 22 -1.79 3.74 7.07
N LEU A 23 -1.41 2.60 6.52
CA LEU A 23 -2.00 2.10 5.28
C LEU A 23 -3.48 1.83 5.53
N ILE A 24 -4.35 2.41 4.70
CA ILE A 24 -5.78 2.09 4.71
C ILE A 24 -5.98 0.85 3.83
N THR A 25 -6.33 -0.28 4.45
CA THR A 25 -6.58 -1.55 3.75
C THR A 25 -8.07 -1.80 3.47
N GLU A 26 -8.93 -0.89 3.93
CA GLU A 26 -10.37 -0.91 3.72
C GLU A 26 -10.76 -0.03 2.53
N THR A 27 -11.95 -0.24 1.96
CA THR A 27 -12.46 0.59 0.86
C THR A 27 -12.63 2.04 1.33
N ASN A 28 -11.81 2.95 0.79
CA ASN A 28 -11.83 4.38 1.10
C ASN A 28 -12.25 5.25 -0.09
N LEU A 29 -12.95 4.67 -1.07
CA LEU A 29 -13.44 5.38 -2.26
C LEU A 29 -14.86 5.88 -2.01
N GLY A 30 -15.12 7.16 -2.29
CA GLY A 30 -16.45 7.77 -2.15
C GLY A 30 -17.48 7.19 -3.12
N SER A 31 -17.05 6.83 -4.32
CA SER A 31 -17.83 6.08 -5.32
C SER A 31 -16.96 4.95 -5.87
N PRO A 32 -16.99 3.75 -5.24
CA PRO A 32 -16.23 2.61 -5.73
C PRO A 32 -16.60 2.22 -7.16
N ASP A 33 -17.90 2.24 -7.48
CA ASP A 33 -18.43 1.81 -8.78
C ASP A 33 -17.89 2.68 -9.93
N ASP A 34 -17.94 4.01 -9.78
CA ASP A 34 -17.43 4.96 -10.78
C ASP A 34 -15.94 4.74 -11.06
N PHE A 35 -15.15 4.43 -10.02
CA PHE A 35 -13.72 4.14 -10.18
C PHE A 35 -13.49 2.80 -10.88
N TYR A 36 -14.26 1.77 -10.54
CA TYR A 36 -14.17 0.47 -11.21
C TYR A 36 -14.54 0.57 -12.70
N GLU A 37 -15.57 1.35 -13.05
CA GLU A 37 -15.94 1.60 -14.44
C GLU A 37 -14.81 2.31 -15.19
N ALA A 38 -14.25 3.39 -14.61
CA ALA A 38 -13.12 4.10 -15.20
C ALA A 38 -11.88 3.21 -15.40
N LEU A 39 -11.62 2.30 -14.46
CA LEU A 39 -10.51 1.35 -14.56
C LEU A 39 -10.74 0.34 -15.70
N ILE A 40 -11.94 -0.22 -15.81
CA ILE A 40 -12.30 -1.16 -16.90
C ILE A 40 -12.16 -0.47 -18.25
N ASP A 41 -12.68 0.75 -18.38
CA ASP A 41 -12.59 1.51 -19.62
C ASP A 41 -11.16 1.89 -19.98
N ALA A 42 -10.31 2.20 -19.00
CA ALA A 42 -8.89 2.46 -19.24
C ALA A 42 -8.14 1.24 -19.81
N HIS A 43 -8.61 0.02 -19.53
CA HIS A 43 -8.06 -1.23 -20.06
C HIS A 43 -8.68 -1.68 -21.39
N ARG A 44 -9.76 -1.02 -21.83
CA ARG A 44 -10.46 -1.38 -23.07
C ARG A 44 -9.50 -1.26 -24.26
N ASP A 45 -9.59 -2.22 -25.17
CA ASP A 45 -8.80 -2.30 -26.41
C ASP A 45 -7.27 -2.43 -26.22
N LEU A 46 -6.79 -2.65 -24.99
CA LEU A 46 -5.38 -2.92 -24.72
C LEU A 46 -5.04 -4.41 -24.84
N SER A 47 -3.82 -4.71 -25.31
CA SER A 47 -3.26 -6.05 -25.15
C SER A 47 -2.99 -6.36 -23.68
N ASN A 48 -2.74 -7.62 -23.36
CA ASN A 48 -2.38 -8.02 -22.00
C ASN A 48 -1.09 -7.33 -21.52
N GLU A 49 -0.08 -7.21 -22.39
CA GLU A 49 1.16 -6.50 -22.10
C GLU A 49 0.91 -5.01 -21.85
N GLN A 50 0.13 -4.35 -22.70
CA GLN A 50 -0.21 -2.92 -22.53
C GLN A 50 -1.03 -2.68 -21.25
N SER A 51 -1.93 -3.60 -20.92
CA SER A 51 -2.69 -3.59 -19.67
C SER A 51 -1.78 -3.68 -18.45
N GLN A 52 -0.72 -4.51 -18.49
CA GLN A 52 0.29 -4.58 -17.43
C GLN A 52 1.12 -3.30 -17.34
N GLU A 53 1.52 -2.72 -18.48
CA GLU A 53 2.23 -1.43 -18.52
C GLU A 53 1.38 -0.29 -17.92
N LEU A 54 0.09 -0.24 -18.24
CA LEU A 54 -0.85 0.72 -17.67
C LEU A 54 -0.92 0.58 -16.15
N ASN A 55 -1.05 -0.65 -15.65
CA ASN A 55 -1.09 -0.92 -14.21
C ASN A 55 0.21 -0.49 -13.51
N ALA A 56 1.38 -0.78 -14.09
CA ALA A 56 2.66 -0.36 -13.54
C ALA A 56 2.77 1.18 -13.50
N ALA A 57 2.36 1.87 -14.57
CA ALA A 57 2.35 3.33 -14.62
C ALA A 57 1.41 3.93 -13.58
N LEU A 58 0.19 3.38 -13.44
CA LEU A 58 -0.79 3.82 -12.45
C LEU A 58 -0.25 3.66 -11.02
N ILE A 59 0.36 2.51 -10.69
CA ILE A 59 0.97 2.27 -9.37
C ILE A 59 2.05 3.32 -9.07
N LEU A 60 2.92 3.63 -10.03
CA LEU A 60 3.98 4.63 -9.85
C LEU A 60 3.42 6.04 -9.68
N LEU A 61 2.38 6.41 -10.43
CA LEU A 61 1.72 7.71 -10.27
C LEU A 61 1.09 7.86 -8.88
N LEU A 62 0.37 6.84 -8.41
CA LEU A 62 -0.22 6.83 -7.07
C LEU A 62 0.85 6.84 -5.97
N ALA A 63 1.95 6.12 -6.17
CA ALA A 63 3.08 6.14 -5.24
C ALA A 63 3.72 7.53 -5.14
N ASN A 64 3.89 8.21 -6.27
CA ASN A 64 4.38 9.59 -6.31
C ASN A 64 3.40 10.56 -5.65
N HIS A 65 2.10 10.37 -5.84
CA HIS A 65 1.07 11.20 -5.20
C HIS A 65 1.06 11.05 -3.67
N LEU A 66 1.24 9.82 -3.17
CA LEU A 66 1.28 9.53 -1.75
C LEU A 66 2.55 10.07 -1.07
N GLY A 67 3.71 9.99 -1.74
CA GLY A 67 4.96 10.61 -1.28
C GLY A 67 5.65 9.99 -0.05
N ASP A 68 5.02 9.01 0.62
CA ASP A 68 5.57 8.35 1.81
C ASP A 68 6.08 6.93 1.51
N THR A 69 7.40 6.75 1.59
CA THR A 69 8.06 5.46 1.37
C THR A 69 7.72 4.40 2.44
N ALA A 70 7.41 4.79 3.68
CA ALA A 70 7.04 3.84 4.72
C ALA A 70 5.69 3.18 4.42
N VAL A 71 4.70 3.99 4.01
CA VAL A 71 3.37 3.50 3.60
C VAL A 71 3.47 2.61 2.36
N LEU A 72 4.30 3.00 1.38
CA LEU A 72 4.51 2.19 0.17
C LEU A 72 5.13 0.82 0.47
N LYS A 73 6.11 0.76 1.37
CA LYS A 73 6.71 -0.51 1.80
C LYS A 73 5.70 -1.40 2.51
N GLU A 74 4.84 -0.81 3.34
CA GLU A 74 3.78 -1.55 4.01
C GLU A 74 2.75 -2.08 3.00
N ALA A 75 2.33 -1.25 2.03
CA ALA A 75 1.44 -1.66 0.95
C ALA A 75 2.01 -2.85 0.16
N LEU A 76 3.30 -2.82 -0.20
CA LEU A 76 3.96 -3.94 -0.87
C LEU A 76 3.97 -5.22 -0.03
N ARG A 77 4.16 -5.10 1.29
CA ARG A 77 4.12 -6.23 2.22
C ARG A 77 2.73 -6.87 2.25
N HIS A 78 1.68 -6.06 2.35
CA HIS A 78 0.28 -6.52 2.30
C HIS A 78 -0.08 -7.13 0.96
N ALA A 79 0.27 -6.48 -0.15
CA ALA A 79 0.01 -6.98 -1.50
C ALA A 79 0.72 -8.30 -1.79
N ARG A 80 1.96 -8.48 -1.28
CA ARG A 80 2.67 -9.76 -1.40
C ARG A 80 1.99 -10.86 -0.57
N ALA A 81 1.56 -10.56 0.64
CA ALA A 81 0.89 -11.52 1.51
C ALA A 81 -0.44 -12.03 0.91
N SER A 82 -1.23 -11.14 0.28
CA SER A 82 -2.53 -11.50 -0.31
C SER A 82 -2.41 -12.49 -1.48
N VAL A 83 -1.32 -12.44 -2.24
CA VAL A 83 -1.09 -13.36 -3.37
C VAL A 83 -0.34 -14.64 -2.98
N THR A 84 0.46 -14.62 -1.90
CA THR A 84 1.19 -15.81 -1.43
C THR A 84 0.42 -16.62 -0.37
N GLY A 85 -0.80 -16.19 0.00
CA GLY A 85 -1.60 -16.85 1.03
C GLY A 85 -0.91 -16.90 2.40
N SER A 86 0.04 -15.99 2.63
CA SER A 86 0.79 -15.93 3.88
C SER A 86 0.01 -15.09 4.86
N ASP A 87 -0.77 -15.74 5.72
CA ASP A 87 -1.46 -15.11 6.84
C ASP A 87 -0.42 -14.40 7.71
N LEU A 88 -0.44 -13.07 7.71
CA LEU A 88 0.51 -12.27 8.47
C LEU A 88 -0.11 -11.95 9.85
N PRO A 89 0.58 -12.26 10.98
CA PRO A 89 0.17 -11.78 12.30
C PRO A 89 0.32 -10.26 12.46
#